data_AF-A0A6L8DWM1-F1
#
_entry.id   AF-A0A6L8DWM1-F1
#
_cell.length_a   1.000
_cell.length_b   1.000
_cell.length_c   1.000
_cell.angle_alpha   90.00
_cell.angle_beta   90.00
_cell.angle_gamma   90.00
#
_symmetry.space_group_name_H-M   'P 1'
#
loop_
_entity.id
_entity.type
_entity.pdbx_description
1 polymer ?
#
loop_
_entity_poly.entity_id
_entity_poly.type
_entity_poly.pdbx_seq_one_letter_code
_entity_poly.pdbx_strand_id
1 'polypeptide(L)'
;MKVARSVAQILSEHTTLALECIDRLYLNVYVPVLQRAAGAAYFFRTMRGASVPSSALMAPITQRFVNAIKRYAEDNGIDIVSFRRGERKDERTQEYLRDWSGDEGVLYIGKA
;
A
#
# COMPACT_ATOMS: atom_id res chain seq x y z
N MET A 1 -52.11 5.41 8.12
CA MET A 1 -51.34 4.20 7.76
C MET A 1 -49.87 4.60 7.61
N LYS A 2 -48.96 4.14 8.49
CA LYS A 2 -47.52 4.40 8.32
C LYS A 2 -47.00 3.43 7.25
N VAL A 3 -46.72 3.94 6.06
CA VAL A 3 -46.05 3.15 5.02
C VAL A 3 -44.62 2.91 5.47
N ALA A 4 -44.19 1.65 5.52
CA ALA A 4 -42.82 1.30 5.87
C ALA A 4 -41.88 1.89 4.82
N ARG A 5 -40.94 2.73 5.25
CA ARG A 5 -39.92 3.30 4.37
C ARG A 5 -38.88 2.22 4.08
N SER A 6 -38.42 2.17 2.83
CA SER A 6 -37.28 1.30 2.49
C SER A 6 -35.98 1.91 3.01
N VAL A 7 -34.98 1.07 3.28
CA VAL A 7 -33.63 1.51 3.68
C VAL A 7 -33.05 2.48 2.65
N ALA A 8 -33.26 2.23 1.37
CA ALA A 8 -32.81 3.13 0.29
C ALA A 8 -33.43 4.53 0.41
N GLN A 9 -34.71 4.62 0.73
CA GLN A 9 -35.43 5.90 0.87
C GLN A 9 -34.97 6.70 2.09
N ILE A 10 -34.71 6.01 3.20
CA ILE A 10 -34.14 6.63 4.40
C ILE A 10 -32.72 7.14 4.10
N LEU A 11 -31.88 6.32 3.45
CA LEU A 11 -30.53 6.73 3.06
C LEU A 11 -30.56 7.91 2.08
N SER A 12 -31.47 7.94 1.10
CA SER A 12 -31.55 9.07 0.16
C SER A 12 -31.96 10.38 0.82
N GLU A 13 -32.81 10.34 1.85
CA GLU A 13 -33.28 11.53 2.57
C GLU A 13 -32.27 12.03 3.63
N HIS A 14 -31.39 11.15 4.12
CA HIS A 14 -30.52 11.44 5.27
C HIS A 14 -29.02 11.34 5.00
N THR A 15 -28.60 10.95 3.79
CA THR A 15 -27.18 10.98 3.40
C THR A 15 -26.79 12.39 3.00
N THR A 16 -25.96 13.05 3.81
CA THR A 16 -25.45 14.40 3.52
C THR A 16 -24.17 14.40 2.69
N LEU A 17 -23.48 13.25 2.62
CA LEU A 17 -22.26 13.05 1.83
C LEU A 17 -22.20 11.58 1.36
N ALA A 18 -22.06 11.40 0.04
CA ALA A 18 -21.74 10.12 -0.58
C ALA A 18 -20.45 10.30 -1.39
N LEU A 19 -19.47 9.44 -1.15
CA LEU A 19 -18.17 9.48 -1.81
C LEU A 19 -17.93 8.12 -2.47
N GLU A 20 -17.59 8.12 -3.75
CA GLU A 20 -17.09 6.93 -4.44
C GLU A 20 -15.56 7.00 -4.48
N CYS A 21 -14.92 6.21 -3.62
CA CYS A 21 -13.45 6.17 -3.54
C CYS A 21 -12.94 4.76 -3.24
N ILE A 22 -11.65 4.56 -3.45
CA ILE A 22 -10.95 3.34 -3.06
C ILE A 22 -10.52 3.53 -1.59
N ASP A 23 -11.25 2.92 -0.65
CA ASP A 23 -10.88 2.94 0.77
C ASP A 23 -9.57 2.16 1.02
N ARG A 24 -9.42 0.97 0.39
CA ARG A 24 -8.25 0.11 0.56
C ARG A 24 -7.92 -0.65 -0.72
N LEU A 25 -6.64 -0.60 -1.11
CA LEU A 25 -6.09 -1.42 -2.18
C LEU A 25 -5.17 -2.49 -1.58
N TYR A 26 -5.54 -3.76 -1.74
CA TYR A 26 -4.69 -4.90 -1.39
C TYR A 26 -4.00 -5.45 -2.63
N LEU A 27 -2.68 -5.27 -2.72
CA LEU A 27 -1.86 -5.80 -3.81
C LEU A 27 -1.32 -7.18 -3.43
N ASN A 28 -2.16 -8.21 -3.61
CA ASN A 28 -1.75 -9.61 -3.48
C ASN A 28 -1.22 -10.11 -4.82
N VAL A 29 0.10 -10.11 -4.99
CA VAL A 29 0.74 -10.54 -6.24
C VAL A 29 1.13 -12.02 -6.17
N TYR A 30 0.72 -12.79 -7.17
CA TYR A 30 1.11 -14.17 -7.35
C TYR A 30 1.90 -14.32 -8.65
N VAL A 31 3.13 -14.82 -8.54
CA VAL A 31 3.97 -15.13 -9.71
C VAL A 31 4.14 -16.65 -9.78
N PRO A 32 3.40 -17.36 -10.65
CA PRO A 32 3.37 -18.83 -10.66
C PRO A 32 4.76 -19.48 -10.76
N VAL A 33 5.64 -18.91 -11.58
CA VAL A 33 7.00 -19.43 -11.81
C VAL A 33 7.85 -19.33 -10.55
N LEU A 34 7.65 -18.32 -9.70
CA LEU A 34 8.48 -18.11 -8.51
C LEU A 34 8.05 -18.98 -7.31
N GLN A 35 6.97 -19.76 -7.43
CA GLN A 35 6.46 -20.59 -6.34
C GLN A 35 7.25 -21.89 -6.12
N ARG A 36 8.20 -22.22 -7.02
CA ARG A 36 9.00 -23.45 -6.95
C ARG A 36 10.47 -23.08 -7.04
N ALA A 37 11.33 -23.78 -6.31
CA ALA A 37 12.78 -23.52 -6.29
C ALA A 37 13.40 -23.52 -7.70
N ALA A 38 13.01 -24.48 -8.56
CA ALA A 38 13.47 -24.55 -9.94
C ALA A 38 13.08 -23.31 -10.77
N GLY A 39 11.88 -22.76 -10.55
CA GLY A 39 11.42 -21.57 -11.26
C GLY A 39 12.08 -20.29 -10.74
N ALA A 40 12.37 -20.20 -9.44
CA ALA A 40 13.21 -19.13 -8.89
C ALA A 40 14.65 -19.20 -9.47
N ALA A 41 15.23 -20.40 -9.57
CA ALA A 41 16.54 -20.59 -10.18
C ALA A 41 16.55 -20.19 -11.67
N TYR A 42 15.51 -20.57 -12.42
CA TYR A 42 15.32 -20.14 -13.80
C TYR A 42 15.19 -18.62 -13.91
N PHE A 43 14.42 -17.97 -13.04
CA PHE A 43 14.30 -16.51 -12.99
C PHE A 43 15.66 -15.84 -12.83
N PHE A 44 16.48 -16.29 -11.87
CA PHE A 44 17.80 -15.70 -11.65
C PHE A 44 18.75 -15.92 -12.83
N ARG A 45 18.78 -17.12 -13.37
CA ARG A 45 19.72 -17.46 -14.46
C ARG A 45 19.31 -16.79 -15.78
N THR A 46 18.06 -16.94 -16.17
CA THR A 46 17.58 -16.56 -17.51
C THR A 46 17.09 -15.12 -17.57
N MET A 47 16.30 -14.67 -16.59
CA MET A 47 15.72 -13.32 -16.64
C MET A 47 16.63 -12.27 -16.00
N ARG A 48 17.46 -12.67 -15.03
CA ARG A 48 18.39 -11.77 -14.33
C ARG A 48 19.85 -11.93 -14.75
N GLY A 49 20.14 -12.88 -15.64
CA GLY A 49 21.48 -13.08 -16.21
C GLY A 49 22.52 -13.54 -15.19
N ALA A 50 22.12 -14.10 -14.06
CA ALA A 50 23.07 -14.58 -13.06
C ALA A 50 23.76 -15.86 -13.53
N SER A 51 25.09 -15.94 -13.39
CA SER A 51 25.87 -17.13 -13.73
C SER A 51 25.49 -18.33 -12.85
N VAL A 52 25.22 -18.08 -11.57
CA VAL A 52 24.77 -19.07 -10.59
C VAL A 52 23.50 -18.58 -9.91
N PRO A 53 22.40 -19.36 -9.93
CA PRO A 53 21.19 -19.03 -9.18
C PRO A 53 21.43 -19.25 -7.68
N SER A 54 21.58 -18.16 -6.92
CA SER A 54 21.77 -18.18 -5.47
C SER A 54 20.71 -17.33 -4.77
N SER A 55 20.26 -17.76 -3.59
CA SER A 55 19.37 -16.96 -2.74
C SER A 55 19.99 -15.62 -2.33
N ALA A 56 21.31 -15.51 -2.34
CA ALA A 56 22.02 -14.25 -2.10
C ALA A 56 21.63 -13.14 -3.10
N LEU A 57 21.10 -13.50 -4.28
CA LEU A 57 20.62 -12.54 -5.28
C LEU A 57 19.29 -11.88 -4.89
N MET A 58 18.56 -12.42 -3.92
CA MET A 58 17.27 -11.88 -3.46
C MET A 58 17.46 -10.57 -2.69
N ALA A 59 18.38 -10.54 -1.70
CA ALA A 59 18.53 -9.40 -0.81
C ALA A 59 18.83 -8.08 -1.56
N PRO A 60 19.72 -8.04 -2.58
CA PRO A 60 19.93 -6.82 -3.37
C PRO A 60 18.68 -6.35 -4.13
N ILE A 61 17.79 -7.25 -4.55
CA ILE A 61 16.55 -6.88 -5.24
C ILE A 61 15.62 -6.14 -4.27
N THR A 62 15.39 -6.73 -3.11
CA THR A 62 14.57 -6.11 -2.05
C THR A 62 15.19 -4.79 -1.60
N GLN A 63 16.51 -4.75 -1.39
CA GLN A 63 17.19 -3.54 -0.95
C GLN A 63 17.07 -2.41 -1.97
N ARG A 64 17.19 -2.69 -3.27
CA ARG A 64 16.99 -1.67 -4.31
C ARG A 64 15.58 -1.11 -4.29
N PHE A 65 14.56 -1.96 -4.11
CA PHE A 65 13.17 -1.52 -3.99
C PHE A 65 12.95 -0.64 -2.75
N VAL A 66 13.42 -1.08 -1.57
CA VAL A 66 13.33 -0.30 -0.33
C VAL A 66 14.07 1.04 -0.46
N ASN A 67 15.26 1.05 -1.07
CA ASN A 67 16.01 2.29 -1.30
C ASN A 67 15.30 3.22 -2.29
N ALA A 68 14.60 2.68 -3.30
CA ALA A 68 13.80 3.50 -4.20
C ALA A 68 12.62 4.17 -3.48
N ILE A 69 11.95 3.47 -2.56
CA ILE A 69 10.91 4.06 -1.70
C ILE A 69 11.50 5.16 -0.82
N LYS A 70 12.65 4.90 -0.17
CA LYS A 70 13.31 5.89 0.68
C LYS A 70 13.69 7.16 -0.09
N ARG A 71 14.28 6.99 -1.28
CA ARG A 71 14.63 8.11 -2.15
C ARG A 71 13.39 8.87 -2.60
N TYR A 72 12.34 8.18 -3.04
CA TYR A 72 11.08 8.83 -3.38
C TYR A 72 10.52 9.65 -2.22
N ALA A 73 10.58 9.13 -0.99
CA ALA A 73 10.14 9.84 0.20
C ALA A 73 10.97 11.11 0.44
N GLU A 74 12.29 11.00 0.37
CA GLU A 74 13.24 12.12 0.51
C GLU A 74 13.02 13.20 -0.55
N ASP A 75 12.96 12.81 -1.83
CA ASP A 75 12.79 13.71 -2.98
C ASP A 75 11.47 14.53 -2.91
N ASN A 76 10.46 14.01 -2.20
CA ASN A 76 9.13 14.63 -2.09
C ASN A 76 8.82 15.15 -0.67
N GLY A 77 9.75 15.09 0.27
CA GLY A 77 9.52 15.51 1.66
C GLY A 77 8.44 14.71 2.38
N ILE A 78 8.29 13.41 2.06
CA ILE A 78 7.30 12.51 2.64
C ILE A 78 7.91 11.77 3.83
N ASP A 79 7.20 11.76 4.96
CA ASP A 79 7.64 11.05 6.15
C ASP A 79 7.53 9.52 6.00
N ILE A 80 8.55 8.80 6.49
CA ILE A 80 8.48 7.34 6.69
C ILE A 80 8.22 7.04 8.17
N VAL A 81 6.97 6.74 8.49
CA VAL A 81 6.46 6.58 9.86
C VAL A 81 6.55 5.13 10.31
N SER A 82 7.10 4.91 11.51
CA SER A 82 7.18 3.56 12.12
C SER A 82 6.09 3.41 13.16
N PHE A 83 5.20 2.43 12.96
CA PHE A 83 4.10 2.20 13.89
C PHE A 83 4.56 1.34 15.07
N ARG A 84 4.20 1.76 16.28
CA ARG A 84 4.35 0.95 17.49
C ARG A 84 3.25 -0.11 17.52
N ARG A 85 3.54 -1.23 18.18
CA ARG A 85 2.52 -2.27 18.40
C ARG A 85 1.32 -1.68 19.14
N GLY A 86 0.12 -1.86 18.57
CA GLY A 86 -1.13 -1.35 19.13
C GLY A 86 -1.44 0.12 18.79
N GLU A 87 -0.57 0.81 18.07
CA GLU A 87 -0.83 2.17 17.60
C GLU A 87 -1.91 2.18 16.52
N ARG A 88 -2.91 3.05 16.69
CA ARG A 88 -3.98 3.21 15.71
C ARG A 88 -3.52 4.08 14.56
N LYS A 89 -3.40 3.46 13.38
CA LYS A 89 -2.99 4.14 12.15
C LYS A 89 -3.91 5.31 11.81
N ASP A 90 -5.21 5.18 12.06
CA ASP A 90 -6.19 6.24 11.78
C ASP A 90 -5.92 7.51 12.59
N GLU A 91 -5.62 7.38 13.89
CA GLU A 91 -5.32 8.53 14.75
C GLU A 91 -4.09 9.27 14.26
N ARG A 92 -3.05 8.52 13.87
CA ARG A 92 -1.85 9.09 13.26
C ARG A 92 -2.13 9.77 11.92
N THR A 93 -2.94 9.15 11.05
CA THR A 93 -3.35 9.76 9.78
C THR A 93 -4.09 11.07 10.00
N GLN A 94 -4.95 11.15 11.02
CA GLN A 94 -5.67 12.39 11.34
C GLN A 94 -4.74 13.53 11.78
N GLU A 95 -3.61 13.24 12.43
CA GLU A 95 -2.60 14.26 12.76
C GLU A 95 -2.02 14.88 11.49
N TYR A 96 -1.59 14.05 10.53
CA TYR A 96 -1.05 14.53 9.26
C TYR A 96 -2.09 15.28 8.41
N LEU A 97 -3.36 14.84 8.41
CA LEU A 97 -4.42 15.48 7.64
C LEU A 97 -4.75 16.90 8.13
N ARG A 98 -4.54 17.22 9.42
CA ARG A 98 -4.81 18.57 9.94
C ARG A 98 -3.92 19.63 9.32
N ASP A 99 -2.69 19.26 9.00
CA ASP A 99 -1.67 20.16 8.44
C ASP A 99 -1.57 20.02 6.90
N TRP A 100 -2.36 19.14 6.29
CA TRP A 100 -2.37 18.88 4.86
C TRP A 100 -3.21 19.93 4.10
N SER A 101 -2.63 20.50 3.05
CA SER A 101 -3.26 21.55 2.22
C SER A 101 -3.37 21.19 0.74
N GLY A 102 -2.93 20.00 0.33
CA GLY A 102 -2.99 19.55 -1.06
C GLY A 102 -4.33 18.88 -1.43
N ASP A 103 -4.67 18.89 -2.71
CA ASP A 103 -5.86 18.17 -3.21
C ASP A 103 -5.60 16.66 -3.36
N GLU A 104 -4.36 16.28 -3.70
CA GLU A 104 -3.92 14.90 -3.86
C GLU A 104 -2.44 14.72 -3.50
N GLY A 105 -2.07 13.51 -3.07
CA GLY A 105 -0.67 13.20 -2.76
C GLY A 105 -0.49 12.02 -1.82
N VAL A 106 0.76 11.72 -1.53
CA VAL A 106 1.14 10.73 -0.50
C VAL A 106 1.33 11.46 0.82
N LEU A 107 0.43 11.22 1.77
CA LEU A 107 0.46 11.88 3.08
C LEU A 107 1.68 11.46 3.92
N TYR A 108 1.93 10.15 4.00
CA TYR A 108 3.13 9.56 4.62
C TYR A 108 3.27 8.11 4.16
N ILE A 109 4.43 7.50 4.38
CA ILE A 109 4.71 6.08 4.12
C ILE A 109 4.84 5.35 5.44
N GLY A 110 3.88 4.46 5.72
CA GLY A 110 3.90 3.62 6.91
C GLY A 110 4.83 2.41 6.78
N LYS A 111 5.72 2.20 7.75
CA LYS A 111 6.45 0.93 7.94
C LYS A 111 5.93 0.19 9.18
N ALA A 112 5.62 -1.09 8.99
CA ALA A 112 5.16 -2.02 10.02
C ALA A 112 6.27 -3.02 10.37
#